data_AF-A0A0J9S8I6-F1
#
_entry.id   AF-A0A0J9S8I6-F1
#
_cell.length_a   1.000
_cell.length_b   1.000
_cell.length_c   1.000
_cell.angle_alpha   90.00
_cell.angle_beta   90.00
_cell.angle_gamma   90.00
#
_symmetry.space_group_name_H-M   'P 1'
#
loop_
_entity.id
_entity.type
_entity.pdbx_description
1 polymer ?
#
loop_
_entity_poly.entity_id
_entity_poly.type
_entity_poly.pdbx_seq_one_letter_code
_entity_poly.pdbx_strand_id
1 'polypeptide(L)'
;YNKKIYNKYMIRIIIFAFIPLIGLIFPFFFSKYNPLIENWCYSSCCYKHDNTLAKFDKFVESAIAHTGKQRYLTYISKDTLGTIEMANFVFLILSIIIVIFVLLYIFLKFIKYTRLKDGKGKTDLKDFYHFCKELI
;
A
#
# COMPACT_ATOMS: atom_id res chain seq x y z
N TYR A 1 -2.22 36.93 6.86
CA TYR A 1 -2.39 35.54 6.36
C TYR A 1 -2.42 34.61 7.58
N ASN A 2 -3.59 34.07 7.93
CA ASN A 2 -3.81 33.42 9.23
C ASN A 2 -3.10 32.05 9.32
N LYS A 3 -2.01 31.98 10.09
CA LYS A 3 -1.19 30.77 10.37
C LYS A 3 -2.03 29.57 10.84
N LYS A 4 -3.18 29.81 11.49
CA LYS A 4 -4.14 28.77 11.95
C LYS A 4 -4.87 28.05 10.81
N ILE A 5 -5.13 28.70 9.67
CA ILE A 5 -5.86 28.09 8.56
C ILE A 5 -4.97 27.05 7.86
N TYR A 6 -3.71 27.40 7.59
CA TYR A 6 -2.75 26.50 6.95
C TYR A 6 -2.54 25.19 7.74
N ASN A 7 -2.41 25.28 9.06
CA ASN A 7 -2.14 24.11 9.89
C ASN A 7 -3.31 23.08 9.90
N LYS A 8 -4.57 23.56 9.82
CA LYS A 8 -5.76 22.70 9.82
C LYS A 8 -5.94 21.91 8.51
N TYR A 9 -5.52 22.45 7.38
CA TYR A 9 -5.60 21.74 6.09
C TYR A 9 -4.36 20.86 5.84
N MET A 10 -3.18 21.30 6.28
CA MET A 10 -1.96 20.50 6.16
C MET A 10 -2.06 19.16 6.87
N ILE A 11 -2.59 19.13 8.10
CA ILE A 11 -2.72 17.86 8.84
C ILE A 11 -3.66 16.87 8.14
N ARG A 12 -4.70 17.35 7.46
CA ARG A 12 -5.63 16.49 6.70
C ARG A 12 -4.94 15.86 5.48
N ILE A 13 -4.08 16.60 4.80
CA ILE A 13 -3.31 16.09 3.64
C ILE A 13 -2.31 15.04 4.11
N ILE A 14 -1.63 15.29 5.24
CA ILE A 14 -0.72 14.32 5.84
C ILE A 14 -1.45 13.02 6.17
N ILE A 15 -2.60 13.09 6.86
CA ILE A 15 -3.43 11.91 7.17
C ILE A 15 -3.88 11.19 5.90
N PHE A 16 -4.22 11.93 4.84
CA PHE A 16 -4.62 11.35 3.55
C PHE A 16 -3.49 10.56 2.88
N ALA A 17 -2.25 11.02 3.01
CA ALA A 17 -1.08 10.32 2.49
C ALA A 17 -0.78 9.00 3.22
N PHE A 18 -1.32 8.78 4.44
CA PHE A 18 -1.19 7.50 5.13
C PHE A 18 -2.06 6.39 4.53
N ILE A 19 -3.08 6.72 3.72
CA ILE A 19 -3.96 5.73 3.09
C ILE A 19 -3.18 4.73 2.21
N PRO A 20 -2.36 5.16 1.22
CA PRO A 20 -1.54 4.24 0.43
C PRO A 20 -0.46 3.52 1.26
N LEU A 21 0.03 4.13 2.34
CA LEU A 21 1.00 3.47 3.24
C LEU A 21 0.42 2.23 3.90
N ILE A 22 -0.86 2.26 4.31
CA ILE A 22 -1.53 1.08 4.88
C ILE A 22 -1.57 -0.06 3.86
N GLY A 23 -1.82 0.26 2.59
CA GLY A 23 -1.79 -0.73 1.49
C GLY A 23 -0.41 -1.36 1.27
N LEU A 24 0.68 -0.66 1.60
CA LEU A 24 2.05 -1.19 1.46
C LEU A 24 2.46 -2.13 2.60
N ILE A 25 1.84 -2.03 3.77
CA ILE A 25 2.20 -2.85 4.94
C ILE A 25 1.91 -4.33 4.67
N PHE A 26 0.79 -4.62 4.01
CA PHE A 26 0.36 -6.00 3.74
C PHE A 26 1.38 -6.82 2.92
N PRO A 27 1.79 -6.41 1.70
CA PRO A 27 2.77 -7.16 0.92
C PRO A 27 4.15 -7.20 1.58
N PHE A 28 4.50 -6.19 2.38
CA PHE A 28 5.76 -6.18 3.12
C PHE A 28 5.76 -7.23 4.24
N PHE A 29 4.66 -7.29 5.00
CA PHE A 29 4.51 -8.24 6.10
C PHE A 29 4.43 -9.69 5.62
N PHE A 30 3.69 -9.97 4.55
CA PHE A 30 3.56 -11.32 3.98
C PHE A 30 4.69 -11.68 3.00
N SER A 31 5.76 -10.89 2.94
CA SER A 31 6.90 -11.18 2.08
C SER A 31 7.70 -12.39 2.57
N LYS A 32 8.25 -13.16 1.63
CA LYS A 32 9.17 -14.28 1.92
C LYS A 32 10.41 -13.86 2.74
N TYR A 33 10.72 -12.57 2.78
CA TYR A 33 11.86 -12.01 3.50
C TYR A 33 11.55 -11.66 4.95
N ASN A 34 10.30 -11.80 5.41
CA ASN A 34 9.94 -11.52 6.79
C ASN A 34 10.23 -12.75 7.68
N PRO A 35 11.23 -12.68 8.59
CA PRO A 35 11.61 -13.80 9.45
C PRO A 35 10.49 -14.22 10.42
N LEU A 36 9.52 -13.32 10.70
CA LEU A 36 8.39 -13.61 11.59
C LEU A 36 7.44 -14.68 11.02
N ILE A 37 7.41 -14.83 9.69
CA ILE A 37 6.54 -15.78 8.99
C ILE A 37 7.32 -16.89 8.29
N GLU A 38 8.63 -16.98 8.50
CA GLU A 38 9.50 -17.98 7.86
C GLU A 38 9.06 -19.42 8.15
N ASN A 39 8.55 -19.66 9.36
CA ASN A 39 8.04 -20.96 9.81
C ASN A 39 6.53 -21.13 9.62
N TRP A 40 5.87 -20.22 8.91
CA TRP A 40 4.42 -20.29 8.68
C TRP A 40 4.11 -21.13 7.45
N CYS A 41 3.03 -21.89 7.54
CA CYS A 41 2.44 -22.64 6.44
C CYS A 41 0.95 -22.34 6.35
N TYR A 42 0.41 -22.36 5.14
CA TYR A 42 -1.02 -22.13 4.92
C TYR A 42 -1.85 -23.34 5.32
N SER A 43 -3.14 -23.12 5.63
CA SER A 43 -4.07 -24.22 5.92
C SER A 43 -4.25 -25.19 4.77
N SER A 44 -3.78 -24.88 3.56
CA SER A 44 -3.77 -25.80 2.41
C SER A 44 -2.43 -26.49 2.17
N CYS A 45 -1.46 -26.35 3.09
CA CYS A 45 -0.14 -26.97 2.93
C CYS A 45 -0.22 -28.48 3.20
N CYS A 46 0.14 -29.28 2.21
CA CYS A 46 0.28 -30.74 2.32
C CYS A 46 1.73 -31.22 2.19
N TYR A 47 2.72 -30.33 2.24
CA TYR A 47 4.12 -30.70 2.05
C TYR A 47 4.74 -31.25 3.33
N LYS A 48 5.63 -32.25 3.19
CA LYS A 48 6.32 -32.87 4.32
C LYS A 48 7.47 -32.02 4.88
N HIS A 49 8.01 -31.08 4.10
CA HIS A 49 9.10 -30.18 4.50
C HIS A 49 10.33 -30.88 5.13
N ASP A 50 10.67 -32.07 4.66
CA ASP A 50 11.80 -32.93 5.05
C ASP A 50 12.86 -33.03 3.95
N ASN A 51 13.11 -31.93 3.24
CA ASN A 51 14.00 -31.85 2.06
C ASN A 51 13.58 -32.74 0.88
N THR A 52 12.49 -33.49 1.02
CA THR A 52 11.85 -34.25 -0.04
C THR A 52 10.61 -33.48 -0.53
N LEU A 53 10.37 -33.44 -1.84
CA LEU A 53 9.17 -32.85 -2.44
C LEU A 53 7.90 -33.70 -2.22
N ALA A 54 7.90 -34.54 -1.18
CA ALA A 54 6.82 -35.45 -0.86
C ALA A 54 5.64 -34.69 -0.24
N LYS A 55 4.44 -35.10 -0.64
CA LYS A 55 3.17 -34.60 -0.10
C LYS A 55 2.54 -35.64 0.81
N PHE A 56 1.72 -35.20 1.76
CA PHE A 56 0.80 -36.08 2.48
C PHE A 56 -0.41 -36.39 1.61
N ASP A 57 -0.88 -37.63 1.67
CA ASP A 57 -2.09 -38.08 0.97
C ASP A 57 -3.36 -37.52 1.61
N LYS A 58 -3.31 -37.25 2.93
CA LYS A 58 -4.42 -36.71 3.71
C LYS A 58 -4.02 -35.42 4.42
N PHE A 59 -4.91 -34.44 4.40
CA PHE A 59 -4.74 -33.17 5.10
C PHE A 59 -4.54 -33.34 6.61
N VAL A 60 -5.27 -34.28 7.24
CA VAL A 60 -5.18 -34.57 8.68
C VAL A 60 -3.78 -34.99 9.10
N GLU A 61 -3.12 -35.83 8.30
CA GLU A 61 -1.74 -36.27 8.54
C GLU A 61 -0.76 -35.09 8.38
N SER A 62 -1.05 -34.18 7.45
CA SER A 62 -0.25 -32.98 7.27
C SER A 62 -0.33 -32.05 8.48
N ALA A 63 -1.52 -31.79 9.02
CA ALA A 63 -1.70 -30.90 10.16
C ALA A 63 -0.92 -31.40 11.40
N ILE A 64 -0.97 -32.70 11.68
CA ILE A 64 -0.23 -33.32 12.80
C ILE A 64 1.28 -33.19 12.62
N ALA A 65 1.77 -33.41 11.39
CA ALA A 65 3.21 -33.32 11.10
C ALA A 65 3.74 -31.88 11.19
N HIS A 66 2.92 -30.86 10.88
CA HIS A 66 3.32 -29.45 11.02
C HIS A 66 3.51 -29.06 12.49
N THR A 67 2.63 -29.54 13.38
CA THR A 67 2.78 -29.35 14.84
C THR A 67 4.06 -29.98 15.37
N GLY A 68 4.41 -31.18 14.87
CA GLY A 68 5.65 -31.88 15.25
C GLY A 68 6.94 -31.23 14.75
N LYS A 69 6.89 -30.43 13.68
CA LYS A 69 8.05 -29.77 13.05
C LYS A 69 8.20 -28.28 13.39
N GLN A 70 7.53 -27.81 14.45
CA GLN A 70 7.53 -26.39 14.87
C GLN A 70 7.09 -25.39 13.79
N ARG A 71 6.25 -25.83 12.83
CA ARG A 71 5.67 -24.91 11.84
C ARG A 71 4.27 -24.48 12.26
N TYR A 72 4.00 -23.19 12.14
CA TYR A 72 2.69 -22.62 12.44
C TYR A 72 1.78 -22.78 11.22
N LEU A 73 0.72 -23.58 11.36
CA LEU A 73 -0.31 -23.71 10.33
C LEU A 73 -1.31 -22.57 10.52
N THR A 74 -1.34 -21.63 9.58
CA THR A 74 -2.30 -20.54 9.59
C THR A 74 -3.70 -21.07 9.24
N TYR A 75 -4.74 -20.38 9.67
CA TYR A 75 -6.13 -20.69 9.27
C TYR A 75 -6.40 -20.35 7.80
N ILE A 76 -5.61 -19.45 7.24
CA ILE A 76 -5.81 -18.88 5.90
C ILE A 76 -5.22 -19.82 4.85
N SER A 77 -6.00 -20.09 3.80
CA SER A 77 -5.53 -20.88 2.65
C SER A 77 -4.64 -20.02 1.75
N LYS A 78 -3.76 -20.67 0.98
CA LYS A 78 -2.89 -19.97 0.02
C LYS A 78 -3.70 -19.17 -1.02
N ASP A 79 -4.81 -19.72 -1.49
CA ASP A 79 -5.66 -19.10 -2.51
C ASP A 79 -6.41 -17.88 -1.94
N THR A 80 -6.86 -17.99 -0.69
CA THR A 80 -7.48 -16.86 0.03
C THR A 80 -6.47 -15.73 0.21
N LEU A 81 -5.22 -16.03 0.59
CA LEU A 81 -4.19 -15.00 0.73
C LEU A 81 -3.89 -14.33 -0.61
N GLY A 82 -3.73 -15.09 -1.70
CA GLY A 82 -3.51 -14.53 -3.03
C GLY A 82 -4.63 -13.59 -3.49
N THR A 83 -5.87 -13.91 -3.13
CA THR A 83 -7.03 -13.04 -3.38
C THR A 83 -6.93 -11.72 -2.59
N ILE A 84 -6.53 -11.79 -1.31
CA ILE A 84 -6.34 -10.61 -0.46
C ILE A 84 -5.17 -9.76 -0.98
N GLU A 85 -4.05 -10.38 -1.36
CA GLU A 85 -2.90 -9.70 -1.95
C GLU A 85 -3.29 -8.93 -3.22
N MET A 86 -4.03 -9.57 -4.12
CA MET A 86 -4.51 -8.95 -5.34
C MET A 86 -5.45 -7.77 -5.05
N ALA A 87 -6.43 -7.95 -4.15
CA ALA A 87 -7.33 -6.88 -3.75
C ALA A 87 -6.59 -5.70 -3.12
N ASN A 88 -5.62 -5.98 -2.25
CA ASN A 88 -4.79 -4.96 -1.62
C ASN A 88 -3.88 -4.23 -2.62
N PHE A 89 -3.34 -4.93 -3.62
CA PHE A 89 -2.57 -4.32 -4.70
C PHE A 89 -3.42 -3.35 -5.54
N VAL A 90 -4.65 -3.77 -5.89
CA VAL A 90 -5.61 -2.90 -6.58
C VAL A 90 -5.96 -1.68 -5.72
N PHE A 91 -6.24 -1.88 -4.44
CA PHE A 91 -6.48 -0.79 -3.49
C PHE A 91 -5.30 0.18 -3.41
N LEU A 92 -4.07 -0.32 -3.35
CA LEU A 92 -2.86 0.48 -3.30
C LEU A 92 -2.76 1.36 -4.56
N ILE A 93 -2.88 0.78 -5.76
CA ILE A 93 -2.83 1.56 -7.01
C ILE A 93 -3.91 2.64 -7.04
N LEU A 94 -5.15 2.29 -6.71
CA LEU A 94 -6.27 3.24 -6.69
C LEU A 94 -6.02 4.36 -5.68
N SER A 95 -5.55 4.03 -4.48
CA SER A 95 -5.25 5.02 -3.44
C SER A 95 -4.15 5.98 -3.86
N ILE A 96 -3.09 5.50 -4.51
CA ILE A 96 -2.00 6.33 -5.05
C ILE A 96 -2.55 7.29 -6.12
N ILE A 97 -3.34 6.78 -7.06
CA ILE A 97 -3.95 7.58 -8.13
C ILE A 97 -4.78 8.72 -7.51
N ILE A 98 -5.64 8.40 -6.54
CA ILE A 98 -6.48 9.39 -5.86
C ILE A 98 -5.62 10.44 -5.13
N VAL A 99 -4.59 10.02 -4.39
CA VAL A 99 -3.66 10.95 -3.72
C VAL A 99 -2.98 11.89 -4.70
N ILE A 100 -2.50 11.38 -5.83
CA ILE A 100 -1.89 12.20 -6.89
C ILE A 100 -2.91 13.22 -7.42
N PHE A 101 -4.14 12.80 -7.73
CA PHE A 101 -5.18 13.72 -8.21
C PHE A 101 -5.52 14.82 -7.19
N VAL A 102 -5.61 14.48 -5.91
CA VAL A 102 -5.86 15.46 -4.83
C VAL A 102 -4.71 16.44 -4.73
N LEU A 103 -3.46 15.98 -4.78
CA LEU A 103 -2.29 16.86 -4.78
C LEU A 103 -2.29 17.78 -5.99
N LEU A 104 -2.48 17.25 -7.20
CA LEU A 104 -2.58 18.05 -8.43
C LEU A 104 -3.70 19.11 -8.34
N TYR A 105 -4.86 18.75 -7.81
CA TYR A 105 -5.95 19.70 -7.59
C TYR A 105 -5.56 20.83 -6.63
N ILE A 106 -4.89 20.50 -5.52
CA ILE A 106 -4.40 21.50 -4.57
C ILE A 106 -3.36 22.42 -5.22
N PHE A 107 -2.41 21.87 -5.99
CA PHE A 107 -1.41 22.65 -6.72
C PHE A 107 -2.06 23.61 -7.73
N LEU A 108 -3.00 23.12 -8.55
CA LEU A 108 -3.75 23.96 -9.49
C LEU A 108 -4.50 25.08 -8.78
N LYS A 109 -5.13 24.78 -7.64
CA LYS A 109 -5.84 25.76 -6.83
C LYS A 109 -4.88 26.78 -6.23
N PHE A 110 -3.73 26.35 -5.73
CA PHE A 110 -2.69 27.22 -5.18
C PHE A 110 -2.18 28.21 -6.23
N ILE A 111 -1.81 27.74 -7.42
CA ILE A 111 -1.37 28.61 -8.54
C ILE A 111 -2.45 29.62 -8.92
N LYS A 112 -3.71 29.18 -9.01
CA LYS A 112 -4.85 30.08 -9.28
C LYS A 112 -4.99 31.17 -8.21
N TYR A 113 -4.84 30.83 -6.93
CA TYR A 113 -4.91 31.81 -5.84
C TYR A 113 -3.75 32.80 -5.85
N THR A 114 -2.52 32.34 -6.08
CA THR A 114 -1.33 33.21 -6.15
C THR A 114 -1.47 34.24 -7.27
N ARG A 115 -1.96 33.82 -8.45
CA ARG A 115 -2.14 34.72 -9.60
C ARG A 115 -3.28 35.73 -9.43
N LEU A 116 -4.41 35.31 -8.83
CA LEU A 116 -5.50 36.25 -8.50
C LEU A 116 -5.02 37.31 -7.50
N LYS A 117 -4.14 36.93 -6.56
CA LYS A 117 -3.52 37.88 -5.63
C LYS A 117 -2.56 38.84 -6.34
N ASP A 118 -1.88 38.39 -7.39
CA ASP A 118 -0.96 39.20 -8.20
C ASP A 118 -1.64 39.96 -9.36
N GLY A 119 -2.98 39.91 -9.45
CA GLY A 119 -3.76 40.59 -10.51
C GLY A 119 -3.58 40.02 -11.91
N LYS A 120 -2.95 38.84 -12.06
CA LYS A 120 -2.68 38.21 -13.36
C LYS A 120 -3.83 37.27 -13.77
N GLY A 121 -4.28 37.39 -15.03
CA GLY A 121 -5.38 36.61 -15.64
C GLY A 121 -5.09 35.11 -15.88
N LYS A 122 -5.92 34.46 -16.71
CA LYS A 122 -5.90 32.99 -17.02
C LYS A 122 -4.48 32.44 -17.22
N THR A 123 -4.20 31.30 -16.60
CA THR A 123 -2.94 30.55 -16.74
C THR A 123 -2.81 29.93 -18.11
N ASP A 124 -1.72 30.22 -18.81
CA ASP A 124 -1.29 29.45 -19.97
C ASP A 124 -0.51 28.20 -19.50
N LEU A 125 -0.62 27.09 -20.23
CA LEU A 125 -0.03 25.79 -19.87
C LEU A 125 1.50 25.87 -19.73
N LYS A 126 2.10 26.84 -20.44
CA LYS A 126 3.53 27.14 -20.46
C LYS A 126 4.06 27.67 -19.12
N ASP A 127 3.25 28.47 -18.41
CA ASP A 127 3.61 29.02 -17.09
C ASP A 127 3.64 27.93 -16.02
N PHE A 128 2.72 26.95 -16.12
CA PHE A 128 2.65 25.81 -15.20
C PHE A 128 3.90 24.92 -15.31
N TYR A 129 4.34 24.66 -16.55
CA TYR A 129 5.56 23.92 -16.82
C TYR A 129 6.79 24.61 -16.23
N HIS A 130 6.89 25.94 -16.37
CA HIS A 130 8.02 26.71 -15.84
C HIS A 130 8.05 26.71 -14.31
N PHE A 131 6.90 26.83 -13.65
CA PHE A 131 6.79 26.78 -12.20
C PHE A 131 7.13 25.40 -11.64
N CYS A 132 6.67 24.32 -12.29
CA CYS A 132 7.05 22.96 -11.89
C CYS A 132 8.55 22.71 -12.10
N LYS A 133 9.15 23.30 -13.14
CA LYS A 133 10.59 23.23 -13.40
C LYS A 133 11.43 23.98 -12.36
N GLU A 134 10.92 25.05 -11.75
CA GLU A 134 11.61 25.75 -10.66
C GLU A 134 11.50 25.05 -9.30
N LEU A 135 10.50 24.16 -9.13
CA LEU A 135 10.29 23.40 -7.90
C LEU A 135 11.09 22.09 -7.83
N ILE A 136 11.65 21.64 -8.96
CA ILE A 136 12.52 20.46 -9.10
C ILE A 136 13.97 20.92 -9.11
#